data_AF-A0A915NUH6-F1
#
_entry.id   AF-A0A915NUH6-F1
#
_cell.length_a   1.000
_cell.length_b   1.000
_cell.length_c   1.000
_cell.angle_alpha   90.00
_cell.angle_beta   90.00
_cell.angle_gamma   90.00
#
_symmetry.space_group_name_H-M   'P 1'
#
loop_
_entity.id
_entity.type
_entity.pdbx_description
1 polymer ?
#
loop_
_entity_poly.entity_id
_entity_poly.type
_entity_poly.pdbx_seq_one_letter_code
_entity_poly.pdbx_strand_id
1 'polypeptide(L)'
;MSFEYAKALSEYEHKGRVGLPEKVDSDRILTNKCTSLVQMLCNSECCVVLTGAGISTAAGIPDFRGPNGVWTLERQKRQMPEGVSFEHATPTFSHFALTELEKCGKIKFLITQNVDGLHSLSGFPIEHSPIPSVGLKPTGRQCENSECNGDLHDTTLDWEDKLPE
;
A
#
# COMPACT_ATOMS: atom_id res chain seq x y z
N MET A 1 6.55 13.34 5.17
CA MET A 1 5.76 13.34 3.90
C MET A 1 5.80 11.95 3.27
N SER A 2 4.75 11.46 2.58
CA SER A 2 4.75 10.14 1.89
C SER A 2 5.93 9.93 0.90
N PHE A 3 6.52 11.03 0.43
CA PHE A 3 7.73 11.08 -0.40
C PHE A 3 9.04 10.72 0.33
N GLU A 4 9.06 10.75 1.67
CA GLU A 4 10.25 10.40 2.47
C GLU A 4 10.64 8.94 2.26
N TYR A 5 9.67 8.05 2.12
CA TYR A 5 9.96 6.64 1.85
C TYR A 5 10.74 6.46 0.55
N ALA A 6 10.24 7.00 -0.57
CA ALA A 6 10.88 6.85 -1.87
C ALA A 6 12.30 7.45 -1.90
N LYS A 7 12.55 8.52 -1.13
CA LYS A 7 13.87 9.12 -0.94
C LYS A 7 14.81 8.28 -0.05
N ALA A 8 14.27 7.42 0.81
CA ALA A 8 15.04 6.58 1.72
C ALA A 8 15.48 5.24 1.10
N LEU A 9 14.99 4.93 -0.10
CA LEU A 9 15.41 3.77 -0.88
C LEU A 9 16.76 4.01 -1.54
N SER A 10 17.54 2.93 -1.71
CA SER A 10 18.75 2.97 -2.51
C SER A 10 18.44 3.34 -3.97
N GLU A 11 19.41 3.95 -4.64
CA GLU A 11 19.31 4.18 -6.09
C GLU A 11 19.15 2.84 -6.81
N TYR A 12 18.20 2.77 -7.74
CA TYR A 12 17.93 1.53 -8.47
C TYR A 12 17.39 1.85 -9.86
N GLU A 13 18.07 1.35 -10.89
CA GLU A 13 17.78 1.68 -12.28
C GLU A 13 16.45 1.06 -12.75
N HIS A 14 16.13 -0.15 -12.29
CA HIS A 14 15.03 -0.94 -12.83
C HIS A 14 13.69 -0.69 -12.10
N LYS A 15 13.08 0.48 -12.31
CA LYS A 15 11.76 0.83 -11.73
C LYS A 15 10.55 0.23 -12.49
N GLY A 16 10.79 -0.45 -13.62
CA GLY A 16 9.77 -1.09 -14.45
C GLY A 16 9.10 -0.15 -15.48
N ARG A 17 7.90 -0.53 -15.96
CA ARG A 17 7.09 0.30 -16.85
C ARG A 17 6.35 1.36 -16.02
N VAL A 18 6.49 2.62 -16.41
CA VAL A 18 5.96 3.78 -15.67
C VAL A 18 5.17 4.68 -16.62
N GLY A 19 4.15 5.37 -16.09
CA GLY A 19 3.37 6.36 -16.84
C GLY A 19 2.55 5.80 -18.00
N LEU A 20 2.11 4.54 -17.91
CA LEU A 20 1.22 3.97 -18.92
C LEU A 20 -0.12 4.73 -18.94
N PRO A 21 -0.74 4.92 -20.11
CA PRO A 21 -2.05 5.56 -20.21
C PRO A 21 -3.10 4.81 -19.40
N GLU A 22 -3.90 5.56 -18.64
CA GLU A 22 -5.07 5.02 -17.95
C GLU A 22 -6.14 4.57 -18.95
N LYS A 23 -6.92 3.58 -18.53
CA LYS A 23 -8.08 3.09 -19.28
C LYS A 23 -9.30 3.21 -18.39
N VAL A 24 -10.34 3.82 -18.94
CA VAL A 24 -11.63 4.00 -18.25
C VAL A 24 -12.67 3.21 -19.03
N ASP A 25 -13.29 2.24 -18.36
CA ASP A 25 -14.43 1.51 -18.91
C ASP A 25 -15.67 2.42 -18.95
N SER A 26 -16.55 2.22 -19.92
CA SER A 26 -17.87 2.89 -19.90
C SER A 26 -18.74 2.35 -18.77
N ASP A 27 -19.71 3.14 -18.29
CA ASP A 27 -20.62 2.77 -17.18
C ASP A 27 -21.27 1.39 -17.37
N ARG A 28 -21.67 1.08 -18.60
CA ARG A 28 -22.25 -0.23 -18.95
C ARG A 28 -21.24 -1.37 -18.74
N ILE A 29 -20.01 -1.19 -19.22
CA ILE A 29 -18.95 -2.21 -19.06
C ILE A 29 -18.58 -2.36 -17.60
N LEU A 30 -18.41 -1.24 -16.88
CA LEU A 30 -18.10 -1.22 -15.47
C LEU A 30 -19.16 -1.95 -14.65
N THR A 31 -20.44 -1.63 -14.87
CA THR A 31 -21.57 -2.27 -14.18
C THR A 31 -21.59 -3.79 -14.41
N ASN A 32 -21.35 -4.23 -15.66
CA ASN A 32 -21.29 -5.65 -15.99
C ASN A 32 -20.12 -6.37 -15.30
N LYS A 33 -18.93 -5.74 -15.27
CA LYS A 33 -17.76 -6.28 -14.58
C LYS A 33 -17.97 -6.35 -13.07
N CYS A 34 -18.52 -5.30 -12.46
CA CYS A 34 -18.86 -5.29 -11.03
C CYS A 34 -19.88 -6.38 -10.69
N THR A 35 -20.92 -6.56 -11.52
CA THR A 35 -21.91 -7.64 -11.34
C THR A 35 -21.24 -9.01 -11.38
N SER A 36 -20.34 -9.22 -12.34
CA SER A 36 -19.59 -10.48 -12.47
C SER A 36 -18.66 -10.71 -11.27
N LEU A 37 -17.98 -9.67 -10.79
CA LEU A 37 -17.14 -9.72 -9.60
C LEU A 37 -17.95 -10.09 -8.35
N VAL A 38 -19.14 -9.50 -8.17
CA VAL A 38 -20.04 -9.84 -7.05
C VAL A 38 -20.44 -11.32 -7.11
N GLN A 39 -20.78 -11.83 -8.29
CA GLN A 39 -21.09 -13.26 -8.45
C GLN A 39 -19.89 -14.15 -8.10
N MET A 40 -18.68 -13.79 -8.54
CA MET A 40 -17.45 -14.50 -8.19
C MET A 40 -17.21 -14.51 -6.68
N LEU A 41 -17.37 -13.35 -6.01
CA LEU A 41 -17.24 -13.23 -4.55
C LEU A 41 -18.27 -14.08 -3.80
N CYS A 42 -19.53 -14.08 -4.25
CA CYS A 42 -20.59 -14.88 -3.62
C CYS A 42 -20.37 -16.38 -3.74
N ASN A 43 -19.82 -16.84 -4.88
CA ASN A 43 -19.61 -18.25 -5.18
C ASN A 43 -18.25 -18.78 -4.70
N SER A 44 -17.35 -17.91 -4.25
CA SER A 44 -16.02 -18.31 -3.79
C SER A 44 -16.07 -18.71 -2.32
N GLU A 45 -15.49 -19.87 -1.99
CA GLU A 45 -15.30 -20.30 -0.60
C GLU A 45 -14.07 -19.65 0.05
N CYS A 46 -13.08 -19.27 -0.77
CA CYS A 46 -11.85 -18.63 -0.32
C CYS A 46 -11.48 -17.49 -1.27
N CYS A 47 -11.72 -16.26 -0.85
CA CYS A 47 -11.30 -15.06 -1.56
C CYS A 47 -10.05 -14.45 -0.91
N VAL A 48 -9.03 -14.18 -1.72
CA VAL A 48 -7.83 -13.46 -1.31
C VAL A 48 -7.75 -12.15 -2.10
N VAL A 49 -7.47 -11.06 -1.40
CA VAL A 49 -7.32 -9.74 -2.02
C VAL A 49 -5.85 -9.31 -1.99
N LEU A 50 -5.34 -8.84 -3.13
CA LEU A 50 -4.03 -8.21 -3.24
C LEU A 50 -4.20 -6.71 -3.48
N THR A 51 -3.55 -5.88 -2.67
CA THR A 51 -3.62 -4.41 -2.78
C THR A 51 -2.25 -3.79 -3.01
N GLY A 52 -2.25 -2.65 -3.71
CA GLY A 52 -1.08 -1.81 -3.95
C GLY A 52 -1.45 -0.33 -3.89
N ALA A 53 -0.49 0.54 -4.18
CA ALA A 53 -0.59 1.98 -3.87
C ALA A 53 -1.80 2.70 -4.50
N GLY A 54 -2.37 2.14 -5.57
CA GLY A 54 -3.54 2.70 -6.25
C GLY A 54 -4.75 2.93 -5.33
N ILE A 55 -4.98 2.09 -4.33
CA ILE A 55 -6.13 2.24 -3.41
C ILE A 55 -5.98 3.41 -2.43
N SER A 56 -4.77 3.96 -2.29
CA SER A 56 -4.41 5.05 -1.39
C SER A 56 -4.32 6.41 -2.11
N THR A 57 -4.44 6.44 -3.44
CA THR A 57 -4.39 7.67 -4.24
C THR A 57 -5.46 8.68 -3.85
N ALA A 58 -6.67 8.22 -3.54
CA ALA A 58 -7.75 9.08 -3.06
C ALA A 58 -7.51 9.65 -1.64
N ALA A 59 -6.55 9.13 -0.88
CA ALA A 59 -6.10 9.70 0.40
C ALA A 59 -4.99 10.76 0.23
N GLY A 60 -4.65 11.13 -1.01
CA GLY A 60 -3.57 12.08 -1.30
C GLY A 60 -2.16 11.49 -1.20
N ILE A 61 -2.05 10.15 -1.14
CA ILE A 61 -0.79 9.42 -1.22
C ILE A 61 -0.55 9.04 -2.68
N PRO A 62 0.54 9.48 -3.32
CA PRO A 62 0.79 9.13 -4.72
C PRO A 62 1.07 7.64 -4.89
N ASP A 63 0.68 7.10 -6.04
CA ASP A 63 1.16 5.78 -6.45
C ASP A 63 2.62 5.85 -6.95
N PHE A 64 3.16 4.70 -7.33
CA PHE A 64 4.53 4.61 -7.82
C PHE A 64 4.67 4.76 -9.34
N ARG A 65 3.73 4.23 -10.13
CA ARG A 65 3.92 3.97 -11.57
C ARG A 65 2.79 4.49 -12.47
N GLY A 66 1.74 5.08 -11.91
CA GLY A 66 0.68 5.74 -12.67
C GLY A 66 1.20 6.98 -13.41
N PRO A 67 0.34 7.69 -14.16
CA PRO A 67 0.74 8.86 -14.94
C PRO A 67 1.48 9.95 -14.15
N ASN A 68 1.15 10.08 -12.86
CA ASN A 68 1.78 11.01 -11.91
C ASN A 68 2.44 10.28 -10.72
N GLY A 69 2.78 9.00 -10.88
CA GLY A 69 3.42 8.21 -9.84
C GLY A 69 4.85 8.64 -9.57
N VAL A 70 5.37 8.30 -8.39
CA VAL A 70 6.73 8.66 -7.93
C VAL A 70 7.81 8.36 -8.97
N TRP A 71 7.88 7.12 -9.46
CA TRP A 71 8.89 6.69 -10.44
C TRP A 71 8.63 7.26 -11.84
N THR A 72 7.37 7.57 -12.16
CA THR A 72 7.02 8.23 -13.42
C THR A 72 7.56 9.66 -13.44
N LEU A 73 7.35 10.41 -12.36
CA LEU A 73 7.80 11.80 -12.24
C LEU A 73 9.33 11.90 -12.12
N GLU A 74 9.95 10.99 -11.36
CA GLU A 74 11.41 10.85 -11.30
C GLU A 74 12.02 10.66 -12.70
N ARG A 75 11.50 9.70 -13.47
CA ARG A 75 11.97 9.42 -14.83
C ARG A 75 11.77 10.62 -15.77
N GLN A 76 10.71 11.40 -15.56
CA GLN A 76 10.43 12.62 -16.31
C GLN A 76 11.21 13.84 -15.81
N LYS A 77 12.02 13.71 -14.75
CA LYS A 77 12.70 14.81 -14.05
C LYS A 77 11.74 15.93 -13.63
N ARG A 78 10.53 15.53 -13.22
CA ARG A 78 9.48 16.44 -12.75
C ARG A 78 9.37 16.37 -11.24
N GLN A 79 9.11 17.51 -10.63
CA GLN A 79 8.86 17.57 -9.19
C GLN A 79 7.52 16.93 -8.87
N MET A 80 7.48 16.20 -7.76
CA MET A 80 6.24 15.69 -7.20
C MET A 80 5.41 16.82 -6.59
N PRO A 81 4.11 16.91 -6.89
CA PRO A 81 3.21 17.79 -6.16
C PRO A 81 3.22 17.47 -4.66
N GLU A 82 2.92 18.46 -3.83
CA GLU A 82 2.72 18.24 -2.40
C GLU A 82 1.61 17.21 -2.17
N GLY A 83 1.94 16.18 -1.40
CA GLY A 83 1.03 15.11 -1.03
C GLY A 83 0.75 15.12 0.47
N VAL A 84 -0.19 14.29 0.89
CA VAL A 84 -0.48 14.08 2.32
C VAL A 84 0.63 13.19 2.91
N SER A 85 1.10 13.54 4.12
CA SER A 85 2.00 12.66 4.88
C SER A 85 1.22 11.46 5.40
N PHE A 86 1.88 10.29 5.53
CA PHE A 86 1.22 9.08 6.03
C PHE A 86 0.51 9.30 7.38
N GLU A 87 1.11 10.07 8.29
CA GLU A 87 0.54 10.42 9.60
C GLU A 87 -0.83 11.12 9.54
N HIS A 88 -1.11 11.83 8.45
CA HIS A 88 -2.35 12.62 8.28
C HIS A 88 -3.29 11.98 7.26
N ALA A 89 -2.88 10.90 6.59
CA ALA A 89 -3.71 10.23 5.61
C ALA A 89 -4.79 9.40 6.31
N THR A 90 -6.01 9.48 5.80
CA THR A 90 -7.14 8.68 6.30
C THR A 90 -7.44 7.53 5.35
N PRO A 91 -7.90 6.37 5.85
CA PRO A 91 -8.27 5.26 4.98
C PRO A 91 -9.31 5.66 3.94
N THR A 92 -9.16 5.15 2.72
CA THR A 92 -10.11 5.41 1.63
C THR A 92 -11.35 4.52 1.74
N PHE A 93 -12.38 4.81 0.95
CA PHE A 93 -13.55 3.94 0.84
C PHE A 93 -13.18 2.48 0.57
N SER A 94 -12.18 2.23 -0.28
CA SER A 94 -11.71 0.87 -0.58
C SER A 94 -11.17 0.15 0.65
N HIS A 95 -10.44 0.83 1.54
CA HIS A 95 -9.93 0.24 2.79
C HIS A 95 -11.08 -0.17 3.72
N PHE A 96 -12.06 0.72 3.91
CA PHE A 96 -13.25 0.41 4.71
C PHE A 96 -14.10 -0.69 4.09
N ALA A 97 -14.31 -0.68 2.76
CA ALA A 97 -15.07 -1.71 2.07
C ALA A 97 -14.42 -3.11 2.22
N LEU A 98 -13.09 -3.19 2.11
CA LEU A 98 -12.36 -4.44 2.34
C LEU A 98 -12.46 -4.91 3.78
N THR A 99 -12.42 -3.98 4.74
CA THR A 99 -12.64 -4.28 6.17
C THR A 99 -14.02 -4.87 6.41
N GLU A 100 -15.08 -4.28 5.82
CA GLU A 100 -16.44 -4.80 5.98
C GLU A 100 -16.65 -6.15 5.27
N LEU A 101 -16.03 -6.35 4.11
CA LEU A 101 -16.08 -7.64 3.39
C LEU A 101 -15.38 -8.76 4.18
N GLU A 102 -14.26 -8.46 4.85
CA GLU A 102 -13.60 -9.37 5.77
C GLU A 102 -14.51 -9.71 6.95
N LYS A 103 -15.10 -8.71 7.63
CA LYS A 103 -16.03 -8.92 8.75
C LYS A 103 -17.24 -9.78 8.37
N CYS A 104 -17.69 -9.68 7.12
CA CYS A 104 -18.78 -10.49 6.57
C CYS A 104 -18.35 -11.91 6.15
N GLY A 105 -17.08 -12.29 6.36
CA GLY A 105 -16.52 -13.58 5.97
C GLY A 105 -16.35 -13.76 4.46
N LYS A 106 -16.38 -12.67 3.67
CA LYS A 106 -16.24 -12.72 2.21
C LYS A 106 -14.79 -12.64 1.74
N ILE A 107 -13.91 -12.05 2.54
CA ILE A 107 -12.47 -12.04 2.29
C ILE A 107 -11.81 -12.91 3.36
N LYS A 108 -10.97 -13.86 2.92
CA LYS A 108 -10.25 -14.76 3.81
C LYS A 108 -8.85 -14.24 4.16
N PHE A 109 -8.19 -13.60 3.21
CA PHE A 109 -6.87 -12.98 3.40
C PHE A 109 -6.74 -11.70 2.58
N LEU A 110 -5.96 -10.75 3.12
CA LEU A 110 -5.51 -9.56 2.43
C LEU A 110 -3.98 -9.54 2.42
N ILE A 111 -3.41 -9.45 1.23
CA ILE A 111 -1.99 -9.24 1.01
C ILE A 111 -1.82 -7.80 0.51
N THR A 112 -0.92 -7.04 1.10
CA THR A 112 -0.65 -5.66 0.69
C THR A 112 0.81 -5.43 0.41
N GLN A 113 1.07 -4.67 -0.65
CA GLN A 113 2.39 -4.12 -0.95
C GLN A 113 2.57 -2.71 -0.36
N ASN A 114 1.52 -2.16 0.29
CA ASN A 114 1.53 -0.82 0.82
C ASN A 114 2.27 -0.76 2.15
N VAL A 115 3.01 0.33 2.34
CA VAL A 115 3.71 0.68 3.59
C VAL A 115 3.06 1.88 4.28
N ASP A 116 1.84 2.26 3.85
CA ASP A 116 1.12 3.45 4.33
C ASP A 116 0.33 3.23 5.62
N GLY A 117 0.16 1.98 6.06
CA GLY A 117 -0.56 1.61 7.29
C GLY A 117 -2.09 1.76 7.22
N LEU A 118 -2.66 2.14 6.07
CA LEU A 118 -4.08 2.51 5.99
C LEU A 118 -5.04 1.32 6.20
N HIS A 119 -4.63 0.09 5.92
CA HIS A 119 -5.42 -1.12 6.27
C HIS A 119 -5.54 -1.32 7.78
N SER A 120 -4.46 -1.07 8.53
CA SER A 120 -4.51 -1.13 9.99
C SER A 120 -5.44 -0.05 10.53
N LEU A 121 -5.32 1.17 10.01
CA LEU A 121 -6.13 2.31 10.42
C LEU A 121 -7.61 2.17 10.04
N SER A 122 -7.95 1.40 8.99
CA SER A 122 -9.34 1.10 8.65
C SER A 122 -9.98 0.06 9.57
N GLY A 123 -9.20 -0.58 10.44
CA GLY A 123 -9.64 -1.65 11.33
C GLY A 123 -9.66 -3.03 10.68
N PHE A 124 -8.94 -3.24 9.56
CA PHE A 124 -8.77 -4.58 9.00
C PHE A 124 -7.98 -5.45 10.00
N PRO A 125 -8.42 -6.68 10.32
CA PRO A 125 -7.74 -7.50 11.30
C PRO A 125 -6.37 -7.90 10.79
N ILE A 126 -5.36 -7.60 11.60
CA ILE A 126 -3.98 -7.95 11.35
C ILE A 126 -3.69 -9.16 12.25
N GLU A 127 -4.08 -10.36 11.81
CA GLU A 127 -3.86 -11.61 12.58
C GLU A 127 -2.39 -12.07 12.61
N HIS A 128 -1.54 -11.39 11.86
CA HIS A 128 -0.10 -11.38 12.07
C HIS A 128 0.29 -9.92 11.98
N SER A 129 0.59 -9.27 13.12
CA SER A 129 1.26 -7.95 13.15
C SER A 129 2.21 -7.91 11.96
N PRO A 130 2.19 -6.89 11.07
CA PRO A 130 3.02 -6.89 9.88
C PRO A 130 4.39 -7.41 10.29
N ILE A 131 4.66 -8.55 9.68
CA ILE A 131 5.80 -9.42 9.87
C ILE A 131 7.03 -8.51 10.01
N PRO A 132 7.97 -8.77 10.93
CA PRO A 132 9.16 -7.93 11.08
C PRO A 132 9.78 -7.72 9.71
N SER A 133 9.58 -6.54 9.10
CA SER A 133 10.12 -6.31 7.78
C SER A 133 11.58 -5.94 7.96
N VAL A 134 12.39 -6.51 7.08
CA VAL A 134 13.81 -6.77 7.31
C VAL A 134 14.70 -5.62 6.85
N GLY A 135 14.11 -4.47 6.49
CA GLY A 135 14.90 -3.28 6.19
C GLY A 135 15.90 -3.06 7.31
N LEU A 136 15.43 -3.22 8.55
CA LEU A 136 16.20 -3.13 9.79
C LEU A 136 17.17 -1.94 9.73
N LYS A 137 16.77 -0.85 9.06
CA LYS A 137 17.62 0.32 8.97
C LYS A 137 17.49 1.07 10.30
N PRO A 138 18.59 1.51 10.91
CA PRO A 138 18.52 2.24 12.17
C PRO A 138 17.64 3.48 12.01
N THR A 139 16.59 3.60 12.83
CA THR A 139 15.73 4.79 12.80
C THR A 139 16.35 5.98 13.54
N GLY A 140 17.43 5.74 14.29
CA GLY A 140 18.01 6.69 15.23
C GLY A 140 17.18 6.89 16.51
N ARG A 141 16.10 6.11 16.70
CA ARG A 141 15.26 6.13 17.90
C ARG A 141 15.58 4.94 18.80
N GLN A 142 15.29 5.08 20.09
CA GLN A 142 15.42 4.01 21.08
C GLN A 142 14.06 3.54 21.58
N CYS A 143 14.01 2.32 22.09
CA CYS A 143 12.82 1.75 22.68
C CYS A 143 12.29 2.64 23.83
N GLU A 144 10.98 2.89 23.83
CA GLU A 144 10.33 3.71 24.86
C GLU A 144 10.15 2.96 26.19
N ASN A 145 10.36 1.65 26.20
CA ASN A 145 10.32 0.86 27.43
C ASN A 145 11.55 1.20 28.28
N SER A 146 11.32 1.69 29.50
CA SER A 146 12.38 2.12 30.43
C SER A 146 13.36 1.01 30.83
N GLU A 147 13.00 -0.26 30.69
CA GLU A 147 13.88 -1.41 30.96
C GLU A 147 14.63 -1.88 29.69
N CYS A 148 14.38 -1.27 28.53
CA CYS A 148 14.93 -1.64 27.24
C CYS A 148 15.67 -0.46 26.61
N ASN A 149 16.97 -0.62 26.36
CA ASN A 149 17.77 0.36 25.63
C ASN A 149 17.99 -0.05 24.16
N GLY A 150 17.07 -0.85 23.60
CA GLY A 150 17.19 -1.37 22.25
C GLY A 150 17.01 -0.26 21.20
N ASP A 151 17.86 -0.27 20.17
CA ASP A 151 17.70 0.63 19.03
C ASP A 151 16.53 0.17 18.17
N LEU A 152 15.66 1.12 17.82
CA LEU A 152 14.53 0.88 16.94
C LEU A 152 15.00 0.90 15.49
N HIS A 153 14.61 -0.15 14.78
CA HIS A 153 14.87 -0.29 13.35
C HIS A 153 13.57 -0.18 12.57
N ASP A 154 13.66 0.29 11.33
CA ASP A 154 12.49 0.34 10.46
C ASP A 154 12.09 -1.06 9.96
N THR A 155 10.93 -1.10 9.36
CA THR A 155 10.37 -2.31 8.77
C THR A 155 10.06 -2.05 7.30
N THR A 156 10.95 -1.34 6.60
CA THR A 156 10.71 -0.97 5.21
C THR A 156 11.82 -1.51 4.33
N LEU A 157 11.46 -2.36 3.38
CA LEU A 157 12.41 -3.06 2.52
C LEU A 157 13.03 -2.11 1.49
N ASP A 158 14.33 -2.23 1.27
CA ASP A 158 15.04 -1.73 0.09
C ASP A 158 14.91 -2.71 -1.09
N TRP A 159 15.44 -2.34 -2.26
CA TRP A 159 15.28 -3.09 -3.51
C TRP A 159 15.74 -4.55 -3.47
N GLU A 160 16.85 -4.80 -2.76
CA GLU A 160 17.49 -6.12 -2.70
C GLU A 160 17.20 -6.86 -1.38
N ASP A 161 16.39 -6.27 -0.49
CA ASP A 161 16.00 -6.93 0.74
C ASP A 161 15.04 -8.08 0.44
N LYS A 162 15.19 -9.18 1.17
CA LYS A 162 14.29 -10.32 1.04
C LYS A 162 12.92 -9.99 1.64
N LEU A 163 11.87 -10.50 1.00
CA LEU A 163 10.56 -10.57 1.64
C LEU A 163 10.66 -11.41 2.92
N PRO A 164 9.88 -11.06 3.95
CA PRO A 164 9.87 -11.84 5.18
C PRO A 164 9.27 -13.25 4.94
N GLU A 165 9.72 -14.22 5.73
CA GLU A 165 9.26 -15.64 5.68
C GLU A 165 7.84 -15.84 6.21
#